data_AF-A0A963DYC3-F1
#
_entry.id   AF-A0A963DYC3-F1
#
_cell.length_a   1.000
_cell.length_b   1.000
_cell.length_c   1.000
_cell.angle_alpha   90.00
_cell.angle_beta   90.00
_cell.angle_gamma   90.00
#
_symmetry.space_group_name_H-M   'P 1'
#
loop_
_entity.id
_entity.type
_entity.pdbx_description
1 polymer ?
#
loop_
_entity_poly.entity_id
_entity_poly.type
_entity_poly.pdbx_seq_one_letter_code
_entity_poly.pdbx_strand_id
1 'polypeptide(L)'
;MNMLGKIRRLKLRDGLSISEICRRTGLARNTVRRWLNSAEGTEPKYRRTAQPTVLAPFEARLRQWLETDARRPKRERRTALALHAELKALGFTGSYTRVAEFVRRWRAEGGKPAKNAFVPLAFEFGEAFQFDWSEETLVIGGFHRKVMLAHTKRRASRAFHQSAYPTQSHEMLFD
;
A
#
# COMPACT_ATOMS: atom_id res chain seq x y z
N MET A 1 15.56 -34.14 -0.74
CA MET A 1 14.76 -34.94 -1.69
C MET A 1 13.28 -34.74 -1.36
N ASN A 2 12.46 -34.20 -2.28
CA ASN A 2 11.01 -34.09 -2.08
C ASN A 2 10.39 -35.50 -1.87
N MET A 3 9.33 -35.59 -1.07
CA MET A 3 8.59 -36.82 -0.76
C MET A 3 8.19 -37.61 -2.02
N LEU A 4 7.83 -36.93 -3.12
CA LEU A 4 7.54 -37.57 -4.41
C LEU A 4 8.74 -38.36 -4.96
N GLY A 5 9.94 -37.76 -4.90
CA GLY A 5 11.17 -38.41 -5.33
C GLY A 5 11.52 -39.62 -4.47
N LYS A 6 11.27 -39.54 -3.15
CA LYS A 6 11.47 -40.68 -2.22
C LYS A 6 10.57 -41.85 -2.59
N ILE A 7 9.28 -41.61 -2.85
CA ILE A 7 8.32 -42.66 -3.26
C ILE A 7 8.75 -43.34 -4.57
N ARG A 8 9.17 -42.55 -5.58
CA ARG A 8 9.60 -43.10 -6.86
C ARG A 8 10.87 -43.94 -6.76
N ARG A 9 11.85 -43.50 -5.98
CA ARG A 9 13.06 -44.30 -5.72
C ARG A 9 12.71 -45.63 -5.05
N LEU A 10 11.87 -45.60 -4.01
CA LEU A 10 11.44 -46.81 -3.30
C LEU A 10 10.70 -47.79 -4.24
N LYS A 11 9.95 -47.28 -5.22
CA LYS A 11 9.19 -48.11 -6.15
C LYS A 11 9.98 -48.58 -7.38
N LEU A 12 10.64 -47.66 -8.09
CA LEU A 12 11.27 -47.87 -9.39
C LEU A 12 12.71 -48.39 -9.27
N ARG A 13 13.42 -48.03 -8.20
CA ARG A 13 14.81 -48.44 -7.97
C ARG A 13 14.91 -49.58 -6.97
N ASP A 14 14.23 -49.43 -5.83
CA ASP A 14 14.32 -50.38 -4.72
C ASP A 14 13.23 -51.48 -4.78
N GLY A 15 12.34 -51.45 -5.78
CA GLY A 15 11.37 -52.53 -6.08
C GLY A 15 10.25 -52.75 -5.06
N LEU A 16 10.08 -51.87 -4.07
CA LEU A 16 9.20 -52.12 -2.93
C LEU A 16 7.71 -52.14 -3.31
N SER A 17 6.93 -52.91 -2.56
CA SER A 17 5.47 -52.93 -2.70
C SER A 17 4.86 -51.61 -2.24
N ILE A 18 3.68 -51.27 -2.77
CA ILE A 18 2.96 -50.05 -2.36
C ILE A 18 2.67 -50.07 -0.85
N SER A 19 2.37 -51.25 -0.29
CA SER A 19 2.14 -51.46 1.14
C SER A 19 3.36 -51.09 1.98
N GLU A 20 4.55 -51.50 1.55
CA GLU A 20 5.81 -51.21 2.22
C GLU A 20 6.17 -49.72 2.12
N ILE A 21 5.91 -49.11 0.96
CA ILE A 21 6.08 -47.67 0.76
C ILE A 21 5.16 -46.89 1.70
N CYS A 22 3.90 -47.29 1.87
CA CYS A 22 2.97 -46.66 2.81
C CYS A 22 3.49 -46.75 4.25
N ARG A 23 3.97 -47.93 4.69
CA ARG A 23 4.54 -48.11 6.04
C ARG A 23 5.76 -47.21 6.28
N ARG A 24 6.65 -47.07 5.28
CA ARG A 24 7.87 -46.25 5.40
C ARG A 24 7.66 -44.75 5.26
N THR A 25 6.57 -44.32 4.61
CA THR A 25 6.31 -42.89 4.32
C THR A 25 5.17 -42.30 5.13
N GLY A 26 4.33 -43.14 5.77
CA GLY A 26 3.12 -42.72 6.47
C GLY A 26 2.01 -42.23 5.53
N LEU A 27 2.19 -42.32 4.22
CA LEU A 27 1.22 -41.87 3.23
C LEU A 27 0.18 -42.94 2.95
N ALA A 28 -1.08 -42.51 2.75
CA ALA A 28 -2.16 -43.39 2.34
C ALA A 28 -1.87 -44.04 0.97
N ARG A 29 -2.29 -45.30 0.79
CA ARG A 29 -2.13 -46.04 -0.49
C ARG A 29 -2.62 -45.25 -1.71
N ASN A 30 -3.73 -44.54 -1.58
CA ASN A 30 -4.31 -43.75 -2.67
C ASN A 30 -3.38 -42.60 -3.08
N THR A 31 -2.74 -41.94 -2.11
CA THR A 31 -1.75 -40.88 -2.36
C THR A 31 -0.51 -41.44 -3.04
N VAL A 32 0.03 -42.57 -2.55
CA VAL A 32 1.19 -43.25 -3.14
C VAL A 32 0.91 -43.67 -4.59
N ARG A 33 -0.24 -44.31 -4.86
CA ARG A 33 -0.67 -44.68 -6.22
C ARG A 33 -0.79 -43.46 -7.13
N ARG A 34 -1.48 -42.41 -6.67
CA ARG A 34 -1.67 -41.17 -7.44
C ARG A 34 -0.32 -40.54 -7.81
N TRP A 35 0.62 -40.49 -6.87
CA TRP A 35 1.92 -39.88 -7.07
C TRP A 35 2.86 -40.71 -7.96
N LEU A 36 2.77 -42.04 -7.91
CA LEU A 36 3.47 -42.91 -8.85
C LEU A 36 2.95 -42.78 -10.29
N ASN A 37 1.64 -42.54 -10.45
CA ASN A 37 1.00 -42.38 -11.76
C ASN A 37 1.08 -40.93 -12.30
N SER A 38 1.62 -39.99 -11.53
CA SER A 38 1.78 -38.59 -11.96
C SER A 38 3.02 -38.44 -12.84
N ALA A 39 2.97 -37.58 -13.86
CA ALA A 39 4.09 -37.30 -14.77
C ALA A 39 5.34 -36.76 -14.03
N GLU A 40 6.52 -36.98 -14.60
CA GLU A 40 7.79 -36.56 -14.02
C GLU A 40 7.88 -35.03 -13.86
N GLY A 41 8.29 -34.57 -12.67
CA GLY A 41 8.34 -33.14 -12.33
C GLY A 41 7.02 -32.51 -11.83
N THR A 42 5.90 -33.23 -11.81
CA THR A 42 4.63 -32.68 -11.28
C THR A 42 4.60 -32.75 -9.75
N GLU A 43 5.00 -31.68 -9.07
CA GLU A 43 4.76 -31.59 -7.63
C GLU A 43 3.27 -31.47 -7.32
N PRO A 44 2.74 -32.23 -6.34
CA PRO A 44 1.34 -32.14 -5.94
C PRO A 44 1.08 -30.78 -5.30
N LYS A 45 0.48 -29.86 -6.06
CA LYS A 45 0.04 -28.55 -5.56
C LYS A 45 -1.40 -28.64 -5.08
N TYR A 46 -1.66 -28.13 -3.88
CA TYR A 46 -3.02 -27.93 -3.41
C TYR A 46 -3.73 -26.94 -4.34
N ARG A 47 -4.77 -27.40 -5.01
CA ARG A 47 -5.66 -26.57 -5.84
C ARG A 47 -7.01 -26.51 -5.15
N ARG A 48 -7.38 -25.31 -4.69
CA ARG A 48 -8.73 -25.02 -4.22
C ARG A 48 -9.40 -24.13 -5.25
N THR A 49 -10.57 -24.54 -5.73
CA THR A 49 -11.42 -23.65 -6.51
C THR A 49 -11.89 -22.51 -5.62
N ALA A 50 -11.81 -21.28 -6.13
CA ALA A 50 -12.32 -20.11 -5.41
C ALA A 50 -13.82 -20.31 -5.18
N GLN A 51 -14.22 -20.38 -3.91
CA GLN A 51 -15.61 -20.52 -3.54
C GLN A 51 -16.23 -19.12 -3.41
N PRO A 52 -17.51 -18.94 -3.81
CA PRO A 52 -18.21 -17.67 -3.62
C PRO A 52 -18.15 -17.28 -2.15
N THR A 53 -17.67 -16.07 -1.87
CA THR A 53 -17.68 -15.55 -0.51
C THR A 53 -19.05 -14.92 -0.21
N VAL A 54 -19.38 -14.75 1.07
CA VAL A 54 -20.60 -14.02 1.49
C VAL A 54 -20.63 -12.58 0.94
N LEU A 55 -19.46 -12.02 0.59
CA LEU A 55 -19.35 -10.69 0.00
C LEU A 55 -19.61 -10.69 -1.51
N ALA A 56 -19.49 -11.83 -2.20
CA ALA A 56 -19.56 -11.93 -3.65
C ALA A 56 -20.79 -11.22 -4.27
N PRO A 57 -22.02 -11.34 -3.73
CA PRO A 57 -23.19 -10.64 -4.26
C PRO A 57 -23.10 -9.10 -4.16
N PHE A 58 -22.30 -8.60 -3.21
CA PHE A 58 -22.19 -7.18 -2.91
C PHE A 58 -20.92 -6.52 -3.49
N GLU A 59 -19.98 -7.30 -4.05
CA GLU A 59 -18.70 -6.77 -4.53
C GLU A 59 -18.86 -5.70 -5.62
N ALA A 60 -19.78 -5.89 -6.55
CA ALA A 60 -20.04 -4.92 -7.62
C ALA A 60 -20.53 -3.58 -7.05
N ARG A 61 -21.46 -3.62 -6.09
CA ARG A 61 -21.97 -2.44 -5.40
C ARG A 61 -20.87 -1.75 -4.60
N LEU A 62 -20.09 -2.53 -3.85
CA LEU A 62 -19.00 -2.02 -3.03
C LEU A 62 -17.92 -1.34 -3.88
N ARG A 63 -17.60 -1.90 -5.06
CA ARG A 63 -16.70 -1.27 -6.03
C ARG A 63 -17.26 0.06 -6.55
N GLN A 64 -18.52 0.11 -6.95
CA GLN A 64 -19.17 1.34 -7.41
C GLN A 64 -19.13 2.45 -6.34
N TRP A 65 -19.40 2.10 -5.09
CA TRP A 65 -19.30 3.04 -3.96
C TRP A 65 -17.89 3.55 -3.76
N LEU A 66 -16.89 2.69 -3.81
CA LEU A 66 -15.49 3.07 -3.67
C LEU A 66 -15.00 3.98 -4.82
N GLU A 67 -15.41 3.71 -6.05
CA GLU A 67 -15.11 4.56 -7.21
C GLU A 67 -15.75 5.94 -7.09
N THR A 68 -17.00 6.00 -6.62
CA THR A 68 -17.70 7.26 -6.37
C THR A 68 -17.00 8.06 -5.27
N ASP A 69 -16.65 7.40 -4.17
CA ASP A 69 -15.99 8.02 -3.03
C ASP A 69 -14.56 8.50 -3.38
N ALA A 70 -13.86 7.81 -4.29
CA ALA A 70 -12.53 8.22 -4.74
C ALA A 70 -12.51 9.61 -5.39
N ARG A 71 -13.62 10.01 -6.02
CA ARG A 71 -13.77 11.32 -6.67
C ARG A 71 -14.14 12.44 -5.70
N ARG A 72 -14.53 12.13 -4.47
CA ARG A 72 -14.93 13.11 -3.45
C ARG A 72 -13.73 13.64 -2.65
N PRO A 73 -13.84 14.83 -2.01
CA PRO A 73 -12.86 15.29 -1.03
C PRO A 73 -12.68 14.27 0.11
N LYS A 74 -11.48 14.18 0.69
CA LYS A 74 -11.14 13.18 1.73
C LYS A 74 -12.14 13.16 2.90
N ARG A 75 -12.68 14.33 3.27
CA ARG A 75 -13.65 14.50 4.37
C ARG A 75 -15.02 13.87 4.08
N GLU A 76 -15.38 13.71 2.82
CA GLU A 76 -16.71 13.22 2.38
C GLU A 76 -16.71 11.76 1.93
N ARG A 77 -15.55 11.09 1.95
CA ARG A 77 -15.44 9.67 1.58
C ARG A 77 -15.94 8.80 2.72
N ARG A 78 -16.73 7.77 2.42
CA ARG A 78 -17.18 6.83 3.44
C ARG A 78 -16.01 6.00 3.95
N THR A 79 -16.06 5.71 5.24
CA THR A 79 -15.12 4.78 5.86
C THR A 79 -15.54 3.35 5.54
N ALA A 80 -14.62 2.39 5.69
CA ALA A 80 -14.97 0.97 5.56
C ALA A 80 -16.07 0.56 6.55
N LEU A 81 -16.14 1.23 7.71
CA LEU A 81 -17.17 1.00 8.72
C LEU A 81 -18.55 1.47 8.23
N ALA A 82 -18.62 2.65 7.62
CA ALA A 82 -19.85 3.17 7.02
C ALA A 82 -20.32 2.28 5.85
N LEU A 83 -19.40 1.87 4.97
CA LEU A 83 -19.70 0.93 3.88
C LEU A 83 -20.24 -0.41 4.42
N HIS A 84 -19.66 -0.93 5.50
CA HIS A 84 -20.16 -2.15 6.15
C HIS A 84 -21.57 -1.96 6.74
N ALA A 85 -21.86 -0.82 7.37
CA ALA A 85 -23.19 -0.53 7.89
C ALA A 85 -24.25 -0.46 6.77
N GLU A 86 -23.92 0.21 5.65
CA GLU A 86 -24.78 0.26 4.46
C GLU A 86 -24.99 -1.14 3.85
N LEU A 87 -23.94 -1.95 3.76
CA LEU A 87 -24.07 -3.35 3.32
C LEU A 87 -24.97 -4.16 4.25
N LYS A 88 -24.86 -4.00 5.57
CA LYS A 88 -25.75 -4.67 6.52
C LYS A 88 -27.21 -4.29 6.32
N ALA A 89 -27.49 -3.01 6.03
CA ALA A 89 -28.84 -2.55 5.71
C ALA A 89 -29.40 -3.20 4.43
N LEU A 90 -28.53 -3.59 3.49
CA LEU A 90 -28.89 -4.34 2.27
C LEU A 90 -28.94 -5.87 2.46
N GLY A 91 -28.84 -6.36 3.70
CA GLY A 91 -28.91 -7.79 4.02
C GLY A 91 -27.57 -8.52 4.01
N PHE A 92 -26.44 -7.81 4.04
CA PHE A 92 -25.13 -8.45 4.20
C PHE A 92 -24.98 -9.05 5.61
N THR A 93 -24.73 -10.37 5.66
CA THR A 93 -24.56 -11.15 6.91
C THR A 93 -23.10 -11.42 7.26
N GLY A 94 -22.15 -10.94 6.44
CA GLY A 94 -20.72 -11.13 6.68
C GLY A 94 -20.15 -10.15 7.69
N SER A 95 -18.88 -10.36 8.05
CA SER A 95 -18.17 -9.51 9.02
C SER A 95 -17.57 -8.26 8.38
N TYR A 96 -17.39 -7.23 9.21
CA TYR A 96 -16.64 -6.02 8.88
C TYR A 96 -15.27 -6.33 8.27
N THR A 97 -14.56 -7.33 8.79
CA THR A 97 -13.22 -7.72 8.32
C THR A 97 -13.20 -8.04 6.82
N ARG A 98 -14.25 -8.69 6.29
CA ARG A 98 -14.33 -8.97 4.84
C ARG A 98 -14.47 -7.70 4.01
N VAL A 99 -15.27 -6.75 4.48
CA VAL A 99 -15.42 -5.45 3.82
C VAL A 99 -14.10 -4.68 3.88
N ALA A 100 -13.46 -4.63 5.05
CA ALA A 100 -12.18 -3.95 5.23
C ALA A 100 -11.07 -4.56 4.36
N GLU A 101 -11.01 -5.89 4.25
CA GLU A 101 -10.09 -6.60 3.36
C GLU A 101 -10.34 -6.26 1.90
N PHE A 102 -11.60 -6.26 1.45
CA PHE A 102 -11.96 -5.88 0.09
C PHE A 102 -11.54 -4.43 -0.22
N VAL A 103 -11.84 -3.49 0.67
CA VAL A 103 -11.45 -2.09 0.53
C VAL A 103 -9.93 -1.94 0.47
N ARG A 104 -9.18 -2.70 1.29
CA ARG A 104 -7.72 -2.72 1.28
C ARG A 104 -7.17 -3.24 -0.04
N ARG A 105 -7.71 -4.35 -0.55
CA ARG A 105 -7.32 -4.95 -1.85
C ARG A 105 -7.59 -3.98 -2.99
N TRP A 106 -8.79 -3.43 -3.07
CA TRP A 106 -9.18 -2.46 -4.09
C TRP A 106 -8.26 -1.21 -4.10
N ARG A 107 -7.86 -0.73 -2.91
CA ARG A 107 -6.89 0.37 -2.79
C ARG A 107 -5.47 0.01 -3.23
N ALA A 108 -5.08 -1.26 -3.11
CA ALA A 108 -3.77 -1.74 -3.54
C ALA A 108 -3.70 -1.93 -5.06
N GLU A 109 -4.82 -2.35 -5.68
CA GLU A 109 -4.98 -2.55 -7.11
C GLU A 109 -5.11 -1.25 -7.93
N GLY A 110 -4.94 -0.08 -7.30
CA GLY A 110 -4.99 1.21 -7.99
C GLY A 110 -6.31 1.99 -7.86
N GLY A 111 -7.26 1.53 -7.03
CA GLY A 111 -8.49 2.28 -6.74
C GLY A 111 -8.28 3.63 -6.03
N LYS A 112 -7.05 3.99 -5.65
CA LYS A 112 -6.79 5.32 -5.11
C LYS A 112 -6.85 6.34 -6.26
N PRO A 113 -7.45 7.53 -6.05
CA PRO A 113 -7.21 8.63 -6.98
C PRO A 113 -5.69 8.81 -7.10
N ALA A 114 -5.21 9.04 -8.32
CA ALA A 114 -3.79 9.23 -8.60
C ALA A 114 -3.22 10.17 -7.53
N LYS A 115 -2.23 9.71 -6.75
CA LYS A 115 -1.49 10.62 -5.89
C LYS A 115 -0.97 11.71 -6.81
N ASN A 116 -1.03 12.97 -6.38
CA ASN A 116 -0.32 14.05 -7.07
C ASN A 116 1.11 13.55 -7.32
N ALA A 117 1.43 13.35 -8.61
CA ALA A 117 2.77 13.00 -9.02
C ALA A 117 3.57 14.29 -8.93
N PHE A 118 4.52 14.34 -8.00
CA PHE A 118 5.42 15.48 -7.89
C PHE A 118 6.70 15.12 -8.64
N VAL A 119 7.07 15.94 -9.62
CA VAL A 119 8.39 15.87 -10.24
C VAL A 119 9.35 16.63 -9.31
N PRO A 120 10.37 15.98 -8.71
CA PRO A 120 11.36 16.70 -7.94
C PRO A 120 12.08 17.70 -8.83
N LEU A 121 12.05 18.98 -8.46
CA LEU A 121 12.84 20.00 -9.13
C LEU A 121 14.28 19.92 -8.60
N ALA A 122 15.24 19.77 -9.52
CA ALA A 122 16.67 19.91 -9.26
C ALA A 122 17.12 21.29 -9.77
N PHE A 123 18.03 21.92 -9.04
CA PHE A 123 18.56 23.24 -9.36
C PHE A 123 20.06 23.26 -9.12
N GLU A 124 20.79 23.96 -9.97
CA GLU A 124 22.21 24.27 -9.81
C GLU A 124 22.42 25.33 -8.71
N PHE A 125 23.65 25.43 -8.19
CA PHE A 125 23.98 26.48 -7.23
C PHE A 125 23.84 27.87 -7.86
N GLY A 126 23.00 28.71 -7.26
CA GLY A 126 22.73 30.07 -7.74
C GLY A 126 21.55 30.17 -8.73
N GLU A 127 21.00 29.05 -9.20
CA GLU A 127 19.91 29.06 -10.19
C GLU A 127 18.58 29.57 -9.62
N ALA A 128 18.22 29.11 -8.42
CA ALA A 128 16.95 29.47 -7.81
C ALA A 128 17.00 29.53 -6.28
N PHE A 129 16.18 30.41 -5.73
CA PHE A 129 15.86 30.47 -4.31
C PHE A 129 14.34 30.59 -4.11
N GLN A 130 13.89 30.27 -2.91
CA GLN A 130 12.57 30.64 -2.42
C GLN A 130 12.70 31.87 -1.56
N PHE A 131 11.70 32.73 -1.65
CA PHE A 131 11.58 33.93 -0.86
C PHE A 131 10.21 33.96 -0.18
N ASP A 132 10.19 34.34 1.09
CA ASP A 132 8.97 34.59 1.85
C ASP A 132 9.20 35.68 2.91
N TRP A 133 8.13 36.31 3.37
CA TRP A 133 8.15 37.27 4.47
C TRP A 133 7.51 36.69 5.72
N SER A 134 8.06 36.97 6.90
CA SER A 134 7.34 36.85 8.17
C SER A 134 7.37 38.16 8.95
N GLU A 135 6.35 38.38 9.77
CA GLU A 135 6.36 39.44 10.78
C GLU A 135 6.85 38.84 12.10
N GLU A 136 7.96 39.38 12.62
CA GLU A 136 8.56 38.95 13.88
C GLU A 136 8.60 40.12 14.87
N THR A 137 8.65 39.81 16.17
CA THR A 137 8.84 40.82 17.21
C THR A 137 10.19 40.64 17.88
N LEU A 138 11.05 41.64 17.80
CA LEU A 138 12.39 41.65 18.41
C LEU A 138 12.50 42.73 19.48
N VAL A 139 13.38 42.53 20.46
CA VAL A 139 13.74 43.58 21.44
C VAL A 139 14.93 44.36 20.88
N ILE A 140 14.71 45.62 20.51
CA ILE A 140 15.73 46.50 19.93
C ILE A 140 15.80 47.77 20.77
N GLY A 141 16.95 47.99 21.40
CA GLY A 141 17.16 49.11 22.33
C GLY A 141 16.25 49.05 23.56
N GLY A 142 15.89 47.85 24.03
CA GLY A 142 15.02 47.64 25.19
C GLY A 142 13.51 47.68 24.91
N PHE A 143 13.10 47.95 23.66
CA PHE A 143 11.68 48.00 23.27
C PHE A 143 11.33 46.86 22.32
N HIS A 144 10.13 46.30 22.47
CA HIS A 144 9.55 45.38 21.48
C HIS A 144 9.23 46.14 20.20
N ARG A 145 9.82 45.70 19.09
CA ARG A 145 9.58 46.24 17.75
C ARG A 145 9.18 45.11 16.82
N LYS A 146 8.14 45.37 16.03
CA LYS A 146 7.80 44.52 14.89
C LYS A 146 8.81 44.77 13.78
N VAL A 147 9.30 43.70 13.20
CA VAL A 147 10.20 43.71 12.04
C VAL A 147 9.70 42.72 11.02
N MET A 148 10.03 42.98 9.77
CA MET A 148 9.73 42.12 8.64
C MET A 148 10.96 41.29 8.33
N LEU A 149 10.88 39.98 8.52
CA LEU A 149 11.98 39.05 8.26
C LEU A 149 11.84 38.51 6.85
N ALA A 150 12.81 38.84 5.99
CA ALA A 150 12.95 38.26 4.66
C ALA A 150 13.64 36.90 4.77
N HIS A 151 12.98 35.84 4.31
CA HIS A 151 13.51 34.48 4.34
C HIS A 151 13.91 34.06 2.93
N THR A 152 15.22 33.92 2.70
CA THR A 152 15.75 33.41 1.44
C THR A 152 16.28 31.99 1.65
N LYS A 153 15.68 31.02 0.95
CA LYS A 153 16.13 29.62 0.96
C LYS A 153 16.63 29.19 -0.40
N ARG A 154 17.92 28.92 -0.51
CA ARG A 154 18.56 28.44 -1.76
C ARG A 154 18.02 27.05 -2.12
N ARG A 155 17.58 26.84 -3.37
CA ARG A 155 16.94 25.57 -3.77
C ARG A 155 17.93 24.40 -3.84
N ALA A 156 19.15 24.63 -4.30
CA ALA A 156 20.21 23.64 -4.41
C ALA A 156 20.78 23.22 -3.04
N SER A 157 21.39 24.15 -2.30
CA SER A 157 22.03 23.87 -1.00
C SER A 157 21.05 23.72 0.17
N ARG A 158 19.81 24.18 0.02
CA ARG A 158 18.84 24.34 1.12
C ARG A 158 19.28 25.31 2.22
N ALA A 159 20.37 26.05 2.02
CA ALA A 159 20.84 27.06 2.96
C ALA A 159 19.84 28.22 3.09
N PHE A 160 19.74 28.75 4.30
CA PHE A 160 18.92 29.90 4.63
C PHE A 160 19.78 31.15 4.79
N HIS A 161 19.23 32.27 4.33
CA HIS A 161 19.70 33.61 4.63
C HIS A 161 18.49 34.42 5.07
N GLN A 162 18.63 35.14 6.18
CA GLN A 162 17.54 35.90 6.78
C GLN A 162 18.02 37.32 7.07
N SER A 163 17.20 38.29 6.68
CA SER A 163 17.47 39.72 6.89
C SER A 163 16.23 40.38 7.46
N ALA A 164 16.41 41.17 8.52
CA ALA A 164 15.32 41.84 9.21
C ALA A 164 15.23 43.30 8.75
N TYR A 165 14.03 43.72 8.35
CA TYR A 165 13.75 45.03 7.78
C TYR A 165 12.62 45.72 8.54
N PRO A 166 12.57 47.07 8.55
CA PRO A 166 11.44 47.81 9.11
C PRO A 166 10.13 47.58 8.35
N THR A 167 10.19 47.29 7.04
CA THR A 167 9.03 47.14 6.13
C THR A 167 9.28 46.02 5.11
N GLN A 168 8.26 45.67 4.31
CA GLN A 168 8.34 44.63 3.25
C GLN A 168 8.65 45.20 1.85
N SER A 169 9.24 46.40 1.76
CA SER A 169 9.53 47.00 0.45
C SER A 169 10.63 46.25 -0.28
N HIS A 170 10.42 45.94 -1.56
CA HIS A 170 11.38 45.21 -2.39
C HIS A 170 12.76 45.88 -2.47
N GLU A 171 12.79 47.22 -2.44
CA GLU A 171 14.02 48.02 -2.48
C GLU A 171 15.01 47.71 -1.35
N MET A 172 14.53 47.15 -0.23
CA MET A 172 15.36 46.76 0.89
C MET A 172 16.14 45.45 0.67
N LEU A 173 15.91 44.74 -0.44
CA LEU A 173 16.62 43.49 -0.74
C LEU A 173 17.84 43.71 -1.65
N PHE A 174 18.20 44.97 -1.93
CA PHE A 174 19.34 45.33 -2.77
C PHE A 174 20.65 45.59 -1.99
N ASP A 175 20.64 45.35 -0.67
CA ASP A 175 21.78 45.52 0.23
C ASP A 175 23.00 44.65 -0.14
#